data_AF-Q2ULD3-F1
#
_entry.id   AF-Q2ULD3-F1
#
_cell.length_a   1.000
_cell.length_b   1.000
_cell.length_c   1.000
_cell.angle_alpha   90.00
_cell.angle_beta   90.00
_cell.angle_gamma   90.00
#
_symmetry.space_group_name_H-M   'P 1'
#
loop_
_entity.id
_entity.type
_entity.pdbx_description
1 polymer ?
#
loop_
_entity_poly.entity_id
_entity_poly.type
_entity_poly.pdbx_seq_one_letter_code
_entity_poly.pdbx_strand_id
1 'polypeptide(L)'
;MVIHMDDNIHAPTVASGPTTTGGPDRDPAKLSMVELMQEKERIEEELSALSSILTSVSNQMAPTLENISNHLNLLQHGVNMNSSLTTFDDFPRADIDVAQSIHDHFANLQRAQGDTSSVSNTNGSSGTQSNLTGNPSSDAAMLGPPFARVNSVAAASPADRAGLKPGDKIRSFGTINWINHERLSKVAESVQQNEGRTLIVKVLRQDGGDATELDLELVPRRDWGGRGLLGCHLVPL
;
A
#
# COMPACT_ATOMS: atom_id res chain seq x y z
N MET A 1 -9.36 36.52 -15.78
CA MET A 1 -9.30 35.39 -14.84
C MET A 1 -7.99 34.68 -15.14
N VAL A 2 -6.98 34.94 -14.31
CA VAL A 2 -5.61 34.45 -14.51
C VAL A 2 -5.58 32.98 -14.08
N ILE A 3 -5.31 32.10 -15.03
CA ILE A 3 -5.03 30.68 -14.80
C ILE A 3 -3.60 30.60 -14.25
N HIS A 4 -3.49 30.27 -12.97
CA HIS A 4 -2.24 29.97 -12.28
C HIS A 4 -1.83 28.57 -12.75
N MET A 5 -0.79 28.48 -13.58
CA MET A 5 -0.12 27.21 -13.85
C MET A 5 0.88 26.98 -12.71
N ASP A 6 0.58 26.04 -11.84
CA ASP A 6 1.55 25.57 -10.85
C ASP A 6 2.61 24.74 -11.59
N ASP A 7 3.72 25.39 -11.94
CA ASP A 7 4.95 24.80 -12.46
C ASP A 7 5.60 23.92 -11.38
N ASN A 8 5.05 22.73 -11.15
CA ASN A 8 5.72 21.66 -10.41
C ASN A 8 6.40 20.69 -11.40
N ILE A 9 7.27 21.24 -12.26
CA ILE A 9 8.19 20.44 -13.08
C ILE A 9 9.48 20.28 -12.25
N HIS A 10 9.64 19.09 -11.65
CA HIS A 10 10.92 18.64 -11.12
C HIS A 10 11.90 18.46 -12.28
N ALA A 11 12.59 19.53 -12.66
CA ALA A 11 13.77 19.43 -13.49
C ALA A 11 14.86 18.74 -12.64
N PRO A 12 15.44 17.60 -13.07
CA PRO A 12 16.63 17.08 -12.42
C PRO A 12 17.73 18.14 -12.58
N THR A 13 18.16 18.71 -11.45
CA THR A 13 19.31 19.63 -11.42
C THR A 13 20.55 18.84 -11.80
N VAL A 14 20.91 18.87 -13.07
CA VAL A 14 22.19 18.36 -13.56
C VAL A 14 23.22 19.48 -13.45
N ALA A 15 24.39 19.18 -12.89
CA ALA A 15 25.51 20.12 -12.92
C ALA A 15 25.93 20.27 -14.40
N SER A 16 25.75 21.47 -14.97
CA SER A 16 26.29 21.77 -16.29
C SER A 16 27.80 21.63 -16.26
N GLY A 17 28.32 20.57 -16.86
CA GLY A 17 29.74 20.44 -17.18
C GLY A 17 30.16 21.52 -18.18
N PRO A 18 31.47 21.76 -18.36
CA PRO A 18 31.97 22.81 -19.24
C PRO A 18 31.44 22.64 -20.66
N THR A 19 30.72 23.64 -21.17
CA THR A 19 30.26 23.71 -22.57
C THR A 19 31.47 23.67 -23.50
N THR A 20 31.58 22.61 -24.31
CA THR A 20 32.55 22.56 -25.41
C THR A 20 32.12 23.52 -26.52
N THR A 21 32.67 24.73 -26.48
CA THR A 21 32.68 25.60 -27.66
C THR A 21 33.64 24.97 -28.67
N GLY A 22 33.09 24.43 -29.76
CA GLY A 22 33.83 23.82 -30.85
C GLY A 22 35.04 24.68 -31.26
N GLY A 23 36.22 24.20 -30.89
CA GLY A 23 37.50 24.75 -31.34
C GLY A 23 37.84 24.25 -32.74
N PRO A 24 38.65 25.02 -33.51
CA PRO A 24 39.01 24.68 -34.88
C PRO A 24 39.76 23.35 -34.94
N ASP A 25 39.63 22.64 -36.05
CA ASP A 25 40.28 21.38 -36.39
C ASP A 25 41.80 21.43 -36.05
N ARG A 26 42.19 20.84 -34.92
CA ARG A 26 43.57 20.89 -34.38
C ARG A 26 44.30 19.61 -34.77
N ASP A 27 45.24 19.74 -35.71
CA ASP A 27 46.16 18.66 -36.13
C ASP A 27 46.86 18.02 -34.91
N PRO A 28 46.58 16.75 -34.56
CA PRO A 28 47.15 16.10 -33.38
C PRO A 28 48.69 15.90 -33.48
N ALA A 29 49.24 16.01 -34.69
CA ALA A 29 50.66 15.88 -34.97
C ALA A 29 51.50 17.13 -34.60
N LYS A 30 50.87 18.27 -34.25
CA LYS A 30 51.55 19.51 -33.88
C LYS A 30 51.45 19.86 -32.39
N LEU A 31 50.73 19.05 -31.61
CA LEU A 31 50.54 19.26 -30.18
C LEU A 31 51.72 18.72 -29.36
N SER A 32 52.11 19.47 -28.34
CA SER A 32 53.05 19.00 -27.33
C SER A 32 52.46 17.80 -26.56
N MET A 33 53.31 16.91 -26.05
CA MET A 33 52.90 15.79 -25.19
C MET A 33 52.00 16.24 -24.03
N VAL A 34 52.27 17.42 -23.46
CA VAL A 34 51.47 18.00 -22.37
C VAL A 34 50.07 18.38 -22.85
N GLU A 35 49.97 18.94 -24.07
CA GLU A 35 48.70 19.35 -24.66
C GLU A 35 47.87 18.12 -25.08
N LEU A 36 48.53 17.07 -25.58
CA LEU A 36 47.92 15.77 -25.85
C LEU A 36 47.40 15.08 -24.57
N MET A 37 48.15 15.14 -23.47
CA MET A 37 47.69 14.62 -22.18
C MET A 37 46.46 15.37 -21.67
N GLN A 38 46.46 16.70 -21.80
CA GLN A 38 45.34 17.54 -21.37
C GLN A 38 44.08 17.30 -22.23
N GLU A 39 44.24 17.14 -23.55
CA GLU A 39 43.11 16.83 -24.43
C GLU A 39 42.56 15.41 -24.17
N LYS A 40 43.43 14.45 -23.87
CA LYS A 40 43.03 13.09 -23.48
C LYS A 40 42.20 13.10 -22.19
N GLU A 41 42.64 13.84 -21.18
CA GLU A 41 41.90 14.01 -19.92
C GLU A 41 40.53 14.65 -20.16
N ARG A 42 40.47 15.72 -20.96
CA ARG A 42 39.23 16.40 -21.35
C ARG A 42 38.24 15.46 -22.05
N ILE A 43 38.71 14.66 -23.01
CA ILE A 43 37.86 13.71 -23.74
C ILE A 43 37.38 12.57 -22.82
N GLU A 44 38.23 12.10 -21.91
CA GLU A 44 37.85 11.08 -20.91
C GLU A 44 36.76 11.60 -19.96
N GLU A 45 36.81 12.87 -19.56
CA GLU A 45 35.76 13.51 -18.77
C GLU A 45 34.43 13.60 -19.54
N GLU A 46 34.45 14.01 -20.81
CA GLU A 46 33.26 14.05 -21.66
C GLU A 46 32.63 12.66 -21.84
N LEU A 47 33.45 11.64 -22.10
CA LEU A 47 33.00 10.25 -22.21
C LEU A 47 32.37 9.74 -20.91
N SER A 48 32.94 10.10 -19.76
CA SER A 48 32.39 9.75 -18.44
C SER A 48 31.01 10.38 -18.21
N ALA A 49 30.85 11.67 -18.57
CA ALA A 49 29.57 12.36 -18.47
C ALA A 49 28.50 11.72 -19.39
N LEU A 50 28.86 11.41 -20.64
CA LEU A 50 27.97 10.74 -21.58
C LEU A 50 27.59 9.33 -21.13
N SER A 51 28.54 8.56 -20.58
CA SER A 51 28.30 7.23 -20.03
C SER A 51 27.32 7.26 -18.85
N SER A 52 27.43 8.27 -17.98
CA SER A 52 26.52 8.49 -16.85
C SER A 52 25.08 8.76 -17.34
N ILE A 53 24.92 9.63 -18.35
CA ILE A 53 23.61 9.90 -18.95
C ILE A 53 23.02 8.62 -19.56
N LEU A 54 23.82 7.86 -20.32
CA LEU A 54 23.37 6.63 -20.97
C LEU A 54 22.93 5.58 -19.93
N THR A 55 23.68 5.45 -18.84
CA THR A 55 23.35 4.56 -17.72
C THR A 55 22.05 4.99 -17.03
N SER A 56 21.86 6.30 -16.81
CA SER A 56 20.63 6.84 -16.25
C SER A 56 19.41 6.57 -17.15
N VAL A 57 19.54 6.81 -18.45
CA VAL A 57 18.46 6.54 -19.42
C VAL A 57 18.14 5.05 -19.48
N SER A 58 19.16 4.19 -19.46
CA SER A 58 18.97 2.73 -19.41
C SER A 58 18.20 2.30 -18.15
N ASN A 59 18.58 2.84 -16.99
CA ASN A 59 17.90 2.56 -15.72
C ASN A 59 16.47 3.11 -15.68
N GLN A 60 16.15 4.16 -16.43
CA GLN A 60 14.78 4.67 -16.58
C GLN A 60 13.96 3.86 -17.61
N MET A 61 14.60 3.29 -18.63
CA MET A 61 13.90 2.54 -19.67
C MET A 61 13.55 1.10 -19.27
N ALA A 62 14.35 0.47 -18.42
CA ALA A 62 14.05 -0.87 -17.89
C ALA A 62 12.68 -0.97 -17.18
N PRO A 63 12.35 -0.13 -16.18
CA PRO A 63 11.07 -0.22 -15.48
C PRO A 63 9.88 0.22 -16.35
N THR A 64 10.11 1.07 -17.36
CA THR A 64 9.02 1.50 -18.26
C THR A 64 8.63 0.37 -19.22
N LEU A 65 9.57 -0.42 -19.72
CA LEU A 65 9.24 -1.60 -20.53
C LEU A 65 8.53 -2.68 -19.72
N GLU A 66 8.95 -2.90 -18.47
CA GLU A 66 8.27 -3.83 -17.56
C GLU A 66 6.85 -3.38 -17.23
N ASN A 67 6.65 -2.09 -16.93
CA ASN A 67 5.32 -1.52 -16.71
C ASN A 67 4.42 -1.61 -17.94
N ILE A 68 4.95 -1.37 -19.14
CA ILE A 68 4.19 -1.52 -20.39
C ILE A 68 3.79 -2.98 -20.60
N SER A 69 4.69 -3.93 -20.33
CA SER A 69 4.40 -5.37 -20.41
C SER A 69 3.29 -5.78 -19.44
N ASN A 70 3.37 -5.31 -18.19
CA ASN A 70 2.36 -5.56 -17.17
C ASN A 70 1.02 -4.94 -17.55
N HIS A 71 1.02 -3.70 -18.07
CA HIS A 71 -0.19 -3.04 -18.53
C HIS A 71 -0.83 -3.76 -19.72
N LEU A 72 -0.03 -4.25 -20.68
CA LEU A 72 -0.54 -5.05 -21.80
C LEU A 72 -1.17 -6.38 -21.34
N ASN A 73 -0.56 -7.05 -20.35
CA ASN A 73 -1.08 -8.29 -19.77
C ASN A 73 -2.45 -8.07 -19.08
N LEU A 74 -2.58 -6.98 -18.33
CA LEU A 74 -3.84 -6.55 -17.69
C LEU A 74 -4.94 -6.24 -18.71
N LEU A 75 -4.62 -5.56 -19.82
CA LEU A 75 -5.59 -5.32 -20.90
C LEU A 75 -6.05 -6.62 -21.57
N GLN A 76 -5.18 -7.61 -21.68
CA GLN A 76 -5.50 -8.87 -22.35
C GLN A 76 -6.46 -9.76 -21.53
N HIS A 77 -6.50 -9.60 -20.21
CA HIS A 77 -7.35 -10.42 -19.31
C HIS A 77 -8.56 -9.65 -18.75
N GLY A 78 -8.72 -8.36 -19.10
CA GLY A 78 -9.87 -7.55 -18.66
C GLY A 78 -9.95 -7.36 -17.14
N VAL A 79 -8.84 -7.55 -16.43
CA VAL A 79 -8.75 -7.49 -14.96
C VAL A 79 -8.40 -6.06 -14.56
N ASN A 80 -9.25 -5.44 -13.74
CA ASN A 80 -9.03 -4.14 -13.11
C ASN A 80 -9.15 -4.31 -11.58
N MET A 81 -8.70 -3.35 -10.78
CA MET A 81 -8.82 -3.35 -9.31
C MET A 81 -10.26 -3.52 -8.78
N ASN A 82 -11.27 -3.31 -9.63
CA ASN A 82 -12.69 -3.52 -9.31
C ASN A 82 -13.24 -4.88 -9.80
N SER A 83 -12.39 -5.75 -10.36
CA SER A 83 -12.81 -7.07 -10.83
C SER A 83 -12.86 -8.09 -9.70
N SER A 84 -13.87 -8.95 -9.71
CA SER A 84 -14.05 -9.99 -8.70
C SER A 84 -12.93 -11.04 -8.79
N LEU A 85 -12.31 -11.36 -7.64
CA LEU A 85 -11.28 -12.41 -7.51
C LEU A 85 -11.85 -13.83 -7.59
N THR A 86 -13.18 -13.95 -7.59
CA THR A 86 -13.90 -15.21 -7.74
C THR A 86 -14.71 -15.23 -9.04
N THR A 87 -14.94 -16.44 -9.54
CA THR A 87 -15.87 -16.72 -10.64
C THR A 87 -17.30 -16.64 -10.10
N PHE A 88 -18.30 -16.63 -10.99
CA PHE A 88 -19.71 -16.63 -10.61
C PHE A 88 -20.11 -17.77 -9.63
N ASP A 89 -19.41 -18.90 -9.68
CA ASP A 89 -19.61 -20.04 -8.78
C ASP A 89 -18.79 -19.96 -7.46
N ASP A 90 -18.28 -18.77 -7.12
CA ASP A 90 -17.49 -18.48 -5.90
C ASP A 90 -16.13 -19.21 -5.80
N PHE A 91 -15.67 -19.81 -6.89
CA PHE A 91 -14.32 -20.38 -6.99
C PHE A 91 -13.28 -19.33 -7.35
N PRO A 92 -12.06 -19.38 -6.76
CA PRO A 92 -10.98 -18.48 -7.11
C PRO A 92 -10.64 -18.62 -8.59
N ARG A 93 -10.50 -17.47 -9.24
CA ARG A 93 -10.19 -17.36 -10.66
C ARG A 93 -8.85 -18.00 -10.99
N ALA A 94 -8.86 -19.02 -11.86
CA ALA A 94 -7.65 -19.75 -12.26
C ALA A 94 -6.74 -18.96 -13.21
N ASP A 95 -7.27 -17.88 -13.80
CA ASP A 95 -6.59 -16.92 -14.66
C ASP A 95 -5.76 -15.87 -13.87
N ILE A 96 -5.96 -15.78 -12.57
CA ILE A 96 -5.22 -14.86 -11.70
C ILE A 96 -4.35 -15.69 -10.75
N ASP A 97 -3.04 -15.73 -11.00
CA ASP A 97 -2.10 -16.43 -10.12
C ASP A 97 -1.79 -15.60 -8.85
N VAL A 98 -2.80 -15.44 -8.01
CA VAL A 98 -2.72 -14.73 -6.73
C VAL A 98 -1.71 -15.41 -5.79
N ALA A 99 -1.57 -16.74 -5.89
CA ALA A 99 -0.66 -17.51 -5.05
C ALA A 99 0.81 -17.18 -5.35
N GLN A 100 1.19 -17.08 -6.63
CA GLN A 100 2.55 -16.65 -7.00
C GLN A 100 2.79 -15.18 -6.64
N SER A 101 1.82 -14.29 -6.89
CA SER A 101 1.96 -12.88 -6.55
C SER A 101 2.18 -12.65 -5.04
N ILE A 102 1.48 -13.39 -4.18
CA ILE A 102 1.72 -13.36 -2.73
C ILE A 102 3.11 -13.92 -2.39
N HIS A 103 3.50 -15.04 -3.01
CA HIS A 103 4.81 -15.66 -2.78
C HIS A 103 5.98 -14.74 -3.16
N ASP A 104 5.88 -14.07 -4.32
CA ASP A 104 6.87 -13.11 -4.79
C ASP A 104 6.94 -11.88 -3.89
N HIS A 105 5.79 -11.39 -3.40
CA HIS A 105 5.76 -10.30 -2.44
C HIS A 105 6.45 -10.67 -1.12
N PHE A 106 6.22 -11.87 -0.59
CA PHE A 106 6.91 -12.34 0.63
C PHE A 106 8.41 -12.55 0.38
N ALA A 107 8.79 -13.13 -0.77
CA ALA A 107 10.19 -13.32 -1.14
C ALA A 107 10.93 -11.98 -1.29
N ASN A 108 10.27 -10.95 -1.84
CA ASN A 108 10.83 -9.62 -1.96
C ASN A 108 10.94 -8.90 -0.60
N LEU A 109 9.98 -9.12 0.31
CA LEU A 109 10.04 -8.62 1.68
C LEU A 109 11.19 -9.26 2.47
N GLN A 110 11.42 -10.56 2.26
CA GLN A 110 12.54 -11.29 2.87
C GLN A 110 13.90 -10.79 2.34
N ARG A 111 13.99 -10.45 1.04
CA ARG A 111 15.19 -9.84 0.45
C ARG A 111 15.42 -8.40 0.90
N ALA A 112 14.36 -7.62 1.08
CA ALA A 112 14.44 -6.25 1.59
C ALA A 112 14.79 -6.17 3.09
N GLN A 113 14.66 -7.28 3.83
CA GLN A 113 15.06 -7.41 5.24
C GLN A 113 16.44 -8.10 5.41
N GLY A 114 17.29 -8.07 4.40
CA GLY A 114 18.65 -8.59 4.48
C GLY A 114 19.65 -7.61 5.11
N ASP A 115 19.37 -7.06 6.30
CA ASP A 115 20.44 -6.48 7.15
C ASP A 115 20.04 -6.29 8.63
N THR A 116 19.67 -7.36 9.33
CA THR A 116 19.93 -7.50 10.79
C THR A 116 20.02 -8.98 11.16
N SER A 117 21.02 -9.32 11.96
CA SER A 117 21.62 -10.64 12.04
C SER A 117 20.97 -11.63 13.03
N SER A 118 21.07 -12.91 12.67
CA SER A 118 21.25 -14.11 13.51
C SER A 118 20.20 -14.50 14.57
N VAL A 119 19.55 -15.66 14.41
CA VAL A 119 19.97 -16.95 15.01
C VAL A 119 19.30 -18.10 14.24
N SER A 120 20.13 -19.04 13.78
CA SER A 120 19.74 -20.30 13.14
C SER A 120 18.90 -21.19 14.05
N ASN A 121 17.94 -21.94 13.50
CA ASN A 121 17.91 -23.37 13.80
C ASN A 121 17.25 -24.23 12.71
N THR A 122 18.02 -25.20 12.27
CA THR A 122 17.70 -26.30 11.35
C THR A 122 16.88 -27.39 12.04
N ASN A 123 15.78 -27.84 11.44
CA ASN A 123 15.47 -29.27 11.26
C ASN A 123 14.14 -29.45 10.52
N GLY A 124 14.14 -30.38 9.57
CA GLY A 124 12.93 -30.79 8.87
C GLY A 124 12.07 -31.76 9.67
N SER A 125 11.01 -32.18 8.98
CA SER A 125 10.12 -33.32 9.24
C SER A 125 8.81 -33.01 9.97
N SER A 126 7.75 -33.47 9.30
CA SER A 126 6.54 -34.04 9.88
C SER A 126 5.50 -33.06 10.41
N GLY A 127 4.36 -33.06 9.70
CA GLY A 127 3.18 -32.35 10.11
C GLY A 127 2.63 -32.86 11.43
N THR A 128 1.92 -31.97 12.09
CA THR A 128 0.86 -32.29 13.04
C THR A 128 0.00 -31.03 13.21
N GLN A 129 -1.30 -31.21 12.97
CA GLN A 129 -2.38 -30.72 13.84
C GLN A 129 -2.41 -29.20 14.05
N SER A 130 -3.27 -28.47 13.34
CA SER A 130 -4.63 -28.20 13.85
C SER A 130 -4.70 -28.30 15.37
N ASN A 131 -4.21 -27.25 16.04
CA ASN A 131 -4.60 -26.99 17.42
C ASN A 131 -5.06 -25.54 17.51
N LEU A 132 -6.38 -25.42 17.61
CA LEU A 132 -7.12 -24.22 17.93
C LEU A 132 -6.75 -23.79 19.34
N THR A 133 -5.79 -22.90 19.47
CA THR A 133 -5.61 -22.13 20.71
C THR A 133 -5.42 -20.68 20.32
N GLY A 134 -6.54 -19.96 20.24
CA GLY A 134 -6.58 -18.53 20.00
C GLY A 134 -5.78 -17.81 21.08
N ASN A 135 -4.68 -17.19 20.66
CA ASN A 135 -3.94 -16.22 21.45
C ASN A 135 -4.43 -14.82 20.98
N PRO A 136 -5.41 -14.19 21.65
CA PRO A 136 -6.02 -12.93 21.17
C PRO A 136 -5.05 -11.73 21.18
N SER A 137 -3.85 -11.89 21.73
CA SER A 137 -2.86 -10.83 21.88
C SER A 137 -2.08 -10.49 20.61
N SER A 138 -2.09 -11.35 19.59
CA SER A 138 -1.39 -11.06 18.32
C SER A 138 -2.23 -10.22 17.35
N ASP A 139 -3.56 -10.35 17.38
CA ASP A 139 -4.49 -9.53 16.59
C ASP A 139 -4.53 -8.07 17.11
N ALA A 140 -4.47 -7.90 18.44
CA ALA A 140 -4.50 -6.58 19.09
C ALA A 140 -3.33 -5.66 18.66
N ALA A 141 -2.18 -6.23 18.31
CA ALA A 141 -1.02 -5.47 17.85
C ALA A 141 -1.17 -4.98 16.40
N MET A 142 -1.87 -5.72 15.53
CA MET A 142 -2.03 -5.36 14.11
C MET A 142 -3.18 -4.37 13.85
N LEU A 143 -4.18 -4.29 14.71
CA LEU A 143 -5.38 -3.46 14.49
C LEU A 143 -5.14 -1.94 14.64
N GLY A 144 -3.95 -1.53 15.10
CA GLY A 144 -3.53 -0.14 15.24
C GLY A 144 -4.41 0.72 16.17
N PRO A 145 -4.20 2.05 16.23
CA PRO A 145 -4.94 2.91 17.15
C PRO A 145 -6.44 2.94 16.82
N PRO A 146 -7.33 3.09 17.82
CA PRO A 146 -8.74 3.34 17.53
C PRO A 146 -8.91 4.66 16.77
N PHE A 147 -9.83 4.67 15.80
CA PHE A 147 -10.05 5.84 14.92
C PHE A 147 -11.39 6.53 15.13
N ALA A 148 -12.31 5.93 15.90
CA ALA A 148 -13.62 6.50 16.19
C ALA A 148 -14.10 6.14 17.60
N ARG A 149 -15.02 6.93 18.14
CA ARG A 149 -15.75 6.65 19.38
C ARG A 149 -17.25 6.60 19.11
N VAL A 150 -17.93 5.67 19.78
CA VAL A 150 -19.38 5.64 19.82
C VAL A 150 -19.87 6.72 20.79
N ASN A 151 -20.66 7.67 20.30
CA ASN A 151 -21.26 8.71 21.14
C ASN A 151 -22.62 8.28 21.70
N SER A 152 -23.45 7.65 20.86
CA SER A 152 -24.77 7.17 21.24
C SER A 152 -25.19 5.97 20.40
N VAL A 153 -26.08 5.16 20.96
CA VAL A 153 -26.67 3.98 20.31
C VAL A 153 -28.19 4.04 20.56
N ALA A 154 -28.98 3.87 19.51
CA ALA A 154 -30.43 3.84 19.59
C ALA A 154 -30.92 2.45 20.00
N ALA A 155 -31.93 2.38 20.87
CA ALA A 155 -32.52 1.12 21.31
C ALA A 155 -33.11 0.32 20.13
N ALA A 156 -32.99 -1.01 20.19
CA ALA A 156 -33.43 -1.94 19.14
C ALA A 156 -32.79 -1.73 17.76
N SER A 157 -31.77 -0.88 17.67
CA SER A 157 -31.01 -0.68 16.43
C SER A 157 -30.07 -1.85 16.15
N PRO A 158 -29.56 -1.98 14.91
CA PRO A 158 -28.51 -2.94 14.59
C PRO A 158 -27.29 -2.84 15.49
N ALA A 159 -26.86 -1.62 15.84
CA ALA A 159 -25.75 -1.41 16.75
C ALA A 159 -26.05 -1.87 18.19
N ASP A 160 -27.26 -1.63 18.69
CA ASP A 160 -27.70 -2.10 20.01
C ASP A 160 -27.75 -3.63 20.07
N ARG A 161 -28.30 -4.26 19.02
CA ARG A 161 -28.34 -5.72 18.89
C ARG A 161 -26.96 -6.36 18.75
N ALA A 162 -26.02 -5.66 18.11
CA ALA A 162 -24.62 -6.06 18.05
C ALA A 162 -23.90 -5.89 19.41
N GLY A 163 -24.53 -5.22 20.38
CA GLY A 163 -23.96 -5.00 21.70
C GLY A 163 -22.97 -3.83 21.77
N LEU A 164 -22.98 -2.90 20.80
CA LEU A 164 -22.23 -1.63 20.88
C LEU A 164 -22.79 -0.78 22.03
N LYS A 165 -21.87 -0.13 22.76
CA LYS A 165 -22.20 0.77 23.86
C LYS A 165 -21.62 2.16 23.62
N PRO A 166 -22.28 3.22 24.12
CA PRO A 166 -21.69 4.55 24.17
C PRO A 166 -20.34 4.52 24.90
N GLY A 167 -19.33 5.15 24.33
CA GLY A 167 -17.97 5.18 24.86
C GLY A 167 -17.01 4.15 24.24
N ASP A 168 -17.52 3.14 23.51
CA ASP A 168 -16.67 2.17 22.81
C ASP A 168 -15.78 2.88 21.78
N LYS A 169 -14.51 2.46 21.70
CA LYS A 169 -13.54 2.96 20.72
C LYS A 169 -13.39 1.94 19.59
N ILE A 170 -13.65 2.34 18.36
CA ILE A 170 -13.60 1.47 17.18
C ILE A 170 -12.14 1.33 16.72
N ARG A 171 -11.62 0.11 16.66
CA ARG A 171 -10.31 -0.21 16.07
C ARG A 171 -10.45 -0.67 14.62
N SER A 172 -11.47 -1.47 14.31
CA SER A 172 -11.80 -1.84 12.94
C SER A 172 -13.31 -1.97 12.71
N PHE A 173 -13.71 -1.80 11.45
CA PHE A 173 -15.10 -1.91 11.01
C PHE A 173 -15.14 -2.66 9.67
N GLY A 174 -15.37 -3.97 9.72
CA GLY A 174 -15.19 -4.87 8.58
C GLY A 174 -13.73 -4.85 8.11
N THR A 175 -13.53 -4.45 6.85
CA THR A 175 -12.19 -4.29 6.24
C THR A 175 -11.56 -2.92 6.51
N ILE A 176 -12.27 -2.04 7.23
CA ILE A 176 -11.84 -0.66 7.48
C ILE A 176 -11.08 -0.58 8.80
N ASN A 177 -9.94 0.10 8.79
CA ASN A 177 -9.05 0.33 9.92
C ASN A 177 -8.60 1.80 9.96
N TRP A 178 -7.71 2.12 10.92
CA TRP A 178 -7.15 3.45 11.12
C TRP A 178 -6.35 4.03 9.93
N ILE A 179 -5.99 3.22 8.93
CA ILE A 179 -5.24 3.64 7.75
C ILE A 179 -6.19 4.03 6.60
N ASN A 180 -7.31 3.31 6.44
CA ASN A 180 -8.17 3.42 5.26
C ASN A 180 -9.57 4.02 5.54
N HIS A 181 -9.88 4.45 6.76
CA HIS A 181 -11.24 4.91 7.12
C HIS A 181 -11.68 6.25 6.50
N GLU A 182 -10.74 7.07 6.00
CA GLU A 182 -11.01 8.35 5.32
C GLU A 182 -12.07 9.23 6.05
N ARG A 183 -11.79 9.56 7.31
CA ARG A 183 -12.71 10.34 8.19
C ARG A 183 -14.11 9.72 8.36
N LEU A 184 -14.19 8.38 8.40
CA LEU A 184 -15.42 7.59 8.50
C LEU A 184 -16.26 7.53 7.21
N SER A 185 -15.85 8.19 6.14
CA SER A 185 -16.56 8.15 4.85
C SER A 185 -16.64 6.72 4.31
N LYS A 186 -15.52 5.99 4.39
CA LYS A 186 -15.45 4.58 3.98
C LYS A 186 -16.32 3.68 4.85
N VAL A 187 -16.48 4.00 6.13
CA VAL A 187 -17.38 3.25 7.04
C VAL A 187 -18.82 3.36 6.54
N ALA A 188 -19.27 4.57 6.21
CA ALA A 188 -20.62 4.77 5.69
C ALA A 188 -20.85 4.03 4.35
N GLU A 189 -19.86 4.06 3.45
CA GLU A 189 -19.90 3.35 2.17
C GLU A 189 -19.98 1.83 2.37
N SER A 190 -19.11 1.26 3.21
CA SER A 190 -19.09 -0.18 3.49
C SER A 190 -20.39 -0.67 4.14
N VAL A 191 -20.95 0.13 5.05
CA VAL A 191 -22.26 -0.15 5.68
C VAL A 191 -23.39 -0.16 4.66
N GLN A 192 -23.36 0.76 3.69
CA GLN A 192 -24.36 0.85 2.64
C GLN A 192 -24.27 -0.30 1.64
N GLN A 193 -23.06 -0.74 1.29
CA GLN A 193 -22.82 -1.87 0.39
C GLN A 193 -23.13 -3.24 1.04
N ASN A 194 -23.04 -3.32 2.37
CA ASN A 194 -23.26 -4.54 3.15
C ASN A 194 -24.60 -4.53 3.89
N GLU A 195 -25.62 -3.86 3.34
CA GLU A 195 -26.98 -3.96 3.87
C GLU A 195 -27.46 -5.42 3.86
N GLY A 196 -27.90 -5.92 5.02
CA GLY A 196 -28.30 -7.30 5.24
C GLY A 196 -27.14 -8.31 5.43
N ARG A 197 -25.87 -7.86 5.39
CA ARG A 197 -24.70 -8.72 5.60
C ARG A 197 -24.00 -8.42 6.92
N THR A 198 -23.42 -9.44 7.54
CA THR A 198 -22.69 -9.29 8.80
C THR A 198 -21.34 -8.62 8.57
N LEU A 199 -21.06 -7.60 9.38
CA LEU A 199 -19.79 -6.88 9.46
C LEU A 199 -19.19 -7.11 10.85
N ILE A 200 -17.93 -7.52 10.89
CA ILE A 200 -17.18 -7.67 12.15
C ILE A 200 -16.62 -6.32 12.55
N VAL A 201 -16.97 -5.84 13.74
CA VAL A 201 -16.51 -4.56 14.29
C VAL A 201 -15.70 -4.84 15.53
N LYS A 202 -14.41 -4.51 15.51
CA LYS A 202 -13.53 -4.68 16.67
C LYS A 202 -13.49 -3.41 17.47
N VAL A 203 -13.86 -3.49 18.74
CA VAL A 203 -13.96 -2.34 19.65
C VAL A 203 -13.14 -2.53 20.90
N LEU A 204 -12.62 -1.44 21.43
CA LEU A 204 -12.00 -1.36 22.74
C LEU A 204 -13.01 -0.76 23.72
N ARG A 205 -13.42 -1.57 24.71
CA ARG A 205 -14.35 -1.19 25.77
C ARG A 205 -13.60 -1.07 27.09
N GLN A 206 -13.73 0.09 27.73
CA GLN A 206 -13.14 0.35 29.04
C GLN A 206 -14.16 0.01 30.12
N ASP A 207 -13.91 -1.02 30.92
CA ASP A 207 -14.74 -1.42 32.06
C ASP A 207 -13.88 -1.45 33.33
N GLY A 208 -14.25 -0.66 34.35
CA GLY A 208 -13.55 -0.64 35.64
C GLY A 208 -12.09 -0.16 35.64
N GLY A 209 -11.53 0.25 34.50
CA GLY A 209 -10.12 0.66 34.35
C GLY A 209 -9.33 -0.23 33.39
N ASP A 210 -9.82 -1.44 33.14
CA ASP A 210 -9.24 -2.36 32.16
C ASP A 210 -9.89 -2.15 30.78
N ALA A 211 -9.06 -2.11 29.76
CA ALA A 211 -9.51 -1.99 28.37
C ALA A 211 -9.60 -3.40 27.76
N THR A 212 -10.82 -3.82 27.44
CA THR A 212 -11.12 -5.12 26.83
C THR A 212 -11.40 -4.95 25.35
N GLU A 213 -10.89 -5.87 24.54
CA GLU A 213 -11.19 -5.93 23.11
C GLU A 213 -12.33 -6.90 22.85
N LEU A 214 -13.28 -6.44 22.05
CA LEU A 214 -14.50 -7.18 21.73
C LEU A 214 -14.70 -7.16 20.21
N ASP A 215 -14.95 -8.34 19.66
CA ASP A 215 -15.36 -8.52 18.28
C ASP A 215 -16.88 -8.61 18.24
N LEU A 216 -17.52 -7.62 17.62
CA LEU A 216 -18.97 -7.49 17.56
C LEU A 216 -19.47 -7.75 16.14
N GLU A 217 -20.52 -8.55 16.02
CA GLU A 217 -21.18 -8.82 14.75
C GLU A 217 -22.32 -7.83 14.52
N LEU A 218 -22.19 -6.99 13.51
CA LEU A 218 -23.16 -5.97 13.19
C LEU A 218 -23.77 -6.21 11.81
N VAL A 219 -25.09 -6.19 11.70
CA VAL A 219 -25.82 -6.38 10.43
C VAL A 219 -26.56 -5.10 10.06
N PRO A 220 -26.07 -4.29 9.11
CA PRO A 220 -26.75 -3.08 8.68
C PRO A 220 -28.12 -3.39 8.08
N ARG A 221 -29.15 -2.64 8.47
CA ARG A 221 -30.52 -2.76 7.92
C ARG A 221 -31.27 -1.44 8.05
N ARG A 222 -32.27 -1.18 7.21
CA ARG A 222 -33.07 0.06 7.24
C ARG A 222 -34.37 -0.06 8.04
N ASP A 223 -34.90 -1.26 8.17
CA ASP A 223 -36.24 -1.57 8.67
C ASP A 223 -36.29 -1.79 10.19
N TRP A 224 -35.38 -1.17 10.94
CA TRP A 224 -35.35 -1.25 12.41
C TRP A 224 -36.15 -0.13 13.10
N GLY A 225 -36.72 0.81 12.34
CA GLY A 225 -37.61 1.86 12.87
C GLY A 225 -36.92 3.17 13.27
N GLY A 226 -35.69 3.42 12.82
CA GLY A 226 -34.96 4.67 13.08
C GLY A 226 -34.22 5.20 11.85
N ARG A 227 -33.34 6.19 12.06
CA ARG A 227 -32.59 6.84 10.97
C ARG A 227 -31.32 6.08 10.62
N GLY A 228 -31.13 5.79 9.34
CA GLY A 228 -29.90 5.19 8.81
C GLY A 228 -29.85 3.68 8.98
N LEU A 229 -28.67 3.10 8.77
CA LEU A 229 -28.48 1.65 8.65
C LEU A 229 -28.00 0.95 9.94
N LEU A 230 -27.45 1.72 10.88
CA LEU A 230 -26.81 1.19 12.10
C LEU A 230 -27.52 1.59 13.39
N GLY A 231 -28.02 2.83 13.44
CA GLY A 231 -28.59 3.42 14.65
C GLY A 231 -27.58 3.81 15.74
N CYS A 232 -26.30 4.01 15.40
CA CYS A 232 -25.31 4.61 16.30
C CYS A 232 -24.70 5.88 15.70
N HIS A 233 -24.18 6.75 16.57
CA HIS A 233 -23.43 7.94 16.17
C HIS A 233 -21.95 7.74 16.45
N LEU A 234 -21.15 7.64 15.39
CA LEU A 234 -19.69 7.54 15.47
C LEU A 234 -19.07 8.93 15.33
N VAL A 235 -18.14 9.26 16.21
CA VAL A 235 -17.39 10.51 16.20
C VAL A 235 -15.91 10.18 15.99
N PRO A 236 -15.21 10.83 15.05
CA PRO A 236 -13.76 10.67 14.90
C PRO A 236 -13.03 10.99 16.21
N LEU A 237 -11.95 10.27 16.49
CA LEU A 237 -11.03 10.55 17.60
C LEU A 237 -10.02 11.64 17.25
#